data_AF-A0A7S4UEQ8-F1
#
_entry.id   AF-A0A7S4UEQ8-F1
#
_cell.length_a   1.000
_cell.length_b   1.000
_cell.length_c   1.000
_cell.angle_alpha   90.00
_cell.angle_beta   90.00
_cell.angle_gamma   90.00
#
_symmetry.space_group_name_H-M   'P 1'
#
loop_
_entity.id
_entity.type
_entity.pdbx_description
1 polymer ?
#
loop_
_entity_poly.entity_id
_entity_poly.type
_entity_poly.pdbx_seq_one_letter_code
_entity_poly.pdbx_strand_id
1 'polypeptide(L)'
;VNGKWRTVVWDRLPKPAAEAAGEPAPPAWGAARHFLVANWNTWQLVQEMEPHPKIGGLYRREVQLTRTGGEFQIAVNRDTDQVLYPSPDGSAGSLAHPVRGPDTALATRGMNWFLDGKPGDIFRIEYQMAMDHGAIRKAVAFRRVGHRQLTDAQMEEAARGRYFIVGSWSRWNPQEMMWNGDGGYFQFQIDVGQEGREMFQILMDNDWRLVLHPESMDSVSSEVLGPTDSSQCDGINWMVSGHEGAGRTGGRYVIKLHISDEMPVRVEWVRRS
;
A
#
# COMPACT_ATOMS: atom_id res chain seq x y z
N VAL A 1 21.87 30.07 -10.46
CA VAL A 1 22.97 29.71 -9.52
C VAL A 1 23.14 28.20 -9.56
N ASN A 2 24.23 27.72 -10.16
CA ASN A 2 24.49 26.30 -10.40
C ASN A 2 24.87 25.59 -9.08
N GLY A 3 23.92 24.83 -8.52
CA GLY A 3 24.15 23.99 -7.34
C GLY A 3 24.89 22.72 -7.70
N LYS A 4 26.22 22.74 -7.51
CA LYS A 4 27.11 21.59 -7.58
C LYS A 4 26.62 20.46 -6.68
N TRP A 5 26.48 19.27 -7.27
CA TRP A 5 26.24 17.98 -6.66
C TRP A 5 27.14 17.73 -5.43
N ARG A 6 26.57 17.15 -4.38
CA ARG A 6 27.32 16.40 -3.37
C ARG A 6 26.84 14.96 -3.39
N THR A 7 27.63 14.11 -4.04
CA THR A 7 27.59 12.67 -3.81
C THR A 7 27.89 12.45 -2.33
N VAL A 8 27.01 11.75 -1.61
CA VAL A 8 27.37 11.26 -0.27
C VAL A 8 28.38 10.13 -0.51
N VAL A 9 29.66 10.48 -0.40
CA VAL A 9 30.76 9.53 -0.38
C VAL A 9 31.01 9.19 1.08
N TRP A 10 30.72 7.95 1.45
CA TRP A 10 31.18 7.42 2.73
C TRP A 10 32.62 6.95 2.54
N ASP A 11 33.57 7.74 3.01
CA ASP A 11 34.97 7.33 3.05
C ASP A 11 35.15 6.26 4.13
N ARG A 12 35.70 5.11 3.71
CA ARG A 12 36.19 4.10 4.65
C ARG A 12 37.45 4.67 5.31
N LEU A 13 37.35 5.07 6.58
CA LEU A 13 38.49 5.62 7.32
C LEU A 13 39.67 4.63 7.31
N PRO A 14 40.93 5.10 7.19
CA PRO A 14 42.10 4.24 7.32
C PRO A 14 42.13 3.63 8.71
N LYS A 15 42.28 2.30 8.75
CA LYS A 15 42.37 1.52 9.98
C LYS A 15 43.60 1.98 10.78
N PRO A 16 43.49 2.37 12.07
CA PRO A 16 44.63 2.36 12.96
C PRO A 16 45.11 0.91 13.06
N ALA A 17 46.41 0.70 12.84
CA ALA A 17 47.02 -0.61 12.97
C ALA A 17 47.08 -1.00 14.45
N ALA A 18 46.06 -1.70 14.94
CA ALA A 18 46.17 -2.52 16.14
C ALA A 18 45.08 -3.62 16.18
N GLU A 19 45.58 -4.85 16.06
CA GLU A 19 45.14 -6.08 16.72
C GLU A 19 43.90 -6.84 16.20
N ALA A 20 44.21 -8.09 15.86
CA ALA A 20 43.35 -9.07 15.26
C ALA A 20 42.39 -9.69 16.27
N ALA A 21 41.14 -9.22 16.26
CA ALA A 21 39.98 -10.08 16.48
C ALA A 21 39.26 -10.15 15.13
N GLY A 22 39.04 -11.37 14.62
CA GLY A 22 38.43 -11.58 13.31
C GLY A 22 37.18 -10.73 13.16
N GLU A 23 37.19 -9.77 12.22
CA GLU A 23 35.99 -9.02 11.88
C GLU A 23 34.92 -10.04 11.50
N PRO A 24 33.73 -10.01 12.15
CA PRO A 24 32.65 -10.88 11.72
C PRO A 24 32.40 -10.60 10.24
N ALA A 25 32.30 -11.67 9.44
CA ALA A 25 31.98 -11.55 8.03
C ALA A 25 30.78 -10.61 7.88
N PRO A 26 30.80 -9.67 6.91
CA PRO A 26 29.69 -8.76 6.71
C PRO A 26 28.39 -9.57 6.58
N PRO A 27 27.26 -9.09 7.14
CA PRO A 27 25.99 -9.81 7.07
C PRO A 27 25.69 -10.20 5.61
N ALA A 28 25.16 -11.40 5.41
CA ALA A 28 24.67 -11.83 4.10
C ALA A 28 23.42 -11.02 3.74
N TRP A 29 23.61 -9.79 3.28
CA TRP A 29 22.53 -8.82 3.02
C TRP A 29 21.52 -9.32 1.98
N GLY A 30 21.85 -10.33 1.18
CA GLY A 30 21.09 -10.79 0.01
C GLY A 30 20.10 -11.94 0.24
N ALA A 31 19.89 -12.41 1.47
CA ALA A 31 18.90 -13.46 1.72
C ALA A 31 17.45 -12.93 1.69
N ALA A 32 17.26 -11.67 2.08
CA ALA A 32 15.93 -11.05 2.18
C ALA A 32 15.57 -10.27 0.90
N ARG A 33 14.32 -10.45 0.46
CA ARG A 33 13.74 -9.72 -0.69
C ARG A 33 12.88 -8.57 -0.16
N HIS A 34 12.92 -7.43 -0.84
CA HIS A 34 12.24 -6.21 -0.39
C HIS A 34 11.22 -5.78 -1.46
N PHE A 35 9.99 -5.49 -1.04
CA PHE A 35 8.88 -5.16 -1.94
C PHE A 35 8.29 -3.81 -1.56
N LEU A 36 8.05 -2.96 -2.55
CA LEU A 36 7.26 -1.75 -2.36
C LEU A 36 5.79 -2.13 -2.23
N VAL A 37 5.16 -1.66 -1.15
CA VAL A 37 3.72 -1.76 -0.90
C VAL A 37 3.21 -0.34 -0.91
N ALA A 38 2.40 0.03 -1.92
CA ALA A 38 2.16 1.42 -2.23
C ALA A 38 0.77 1.68 -2.83
N ASN A 39 0.32 2.93 -2.77
CA ASN A 39 -0.96 3.32 -3.37
C ASN A 39 -1.00 3.12 -4.90
N TRP A 40 0.13 3.25 -5.61
CA TRP A 40 0.18 3.03 -7.07
C TRP A 40 0.23 1.56 -7.48
N ASN A 41 0.35 0.62 -6.53
CA ASN A 41 0.28 -0.81 -6.80
C ASN A 41 -0.83 -1.49 -5.98
N THR A 42 -1.80 -0.72 -5.52
CA THR A 42 -2.95 -1.21 -4.74
C THR A 42 -2.51 -1.96 -3.49
N TRP A 43 -1.43 -1.49 -2.88
CA TRP A 43 -0.81 -2.08 -1.70
C TRP A 43 -0.47 -3.58 -1.86
N GLN A 44 -0.14 -4.01 -3.08
CA GLN A 44 0.21 -5.39 -3.38
C GLN A 44 1.70 -5.67 -3.23
N LEU A 45 2.04 -6.89 -2.79
CA LEU A 45 3.41 -7.39 -2.59
C LEU A 45 4.08 -7.86 -3.90
N VAL A 46 3.87 -7.13 -4.98
CA VAL A 46 4.28 -7.53 -6.35
C VAL A 46 5.49 -6.76 -6.88
N GLN A 47 5.78 -5.58 -6.33
CA GLN A 47 6.83 -4.69 -6.86
C GLN A 47 8.14 -4.83 -6.06
N GLU A 48 8.99 -5.77 -6.47
CA GLU A 48 10.30 -6.02 -5.84
C GLU A 48 11.31 -4.89 -6.10
N MET A 49 12.14 -4.60 -5.10
CA MET A 49 13.32 -3.74 -5.20
C MET A 49 14.55 -4.56 -5.60
N GLU A 50 15.38 -4.00 -6.47
CA GLU A 50 16.56 -4.67 -7.01
C GLU A 50 17.79 -4.40 -6.15
N PRO A 51 18.58 -5.42 -5.77
CA PRO A 51 19.84 -5.20 -5.09
C PRO A 51 20.83 -4.45 -6.00
N HIS A 52 21.60 -3.54 -5.42
CA HIS A 52 22.63 -2.82 -6.13
C HIS A 52 23.83 -3.75 -6.38
N PRO A 53 24.36 -3.85 -7.62
CA PRO A 53 25.38 -4.85 -7.97
C PRO A 53 26.74 -4.61 -7.31
N LYS A 54 26.98 -3.40 -6.79
CA LYS A 54 28.29 -3.00 -6.21
C LYS A 54 28.23 -2.59 -4.75
N ILE A 55 27.03 -2.35 -4.20
CA ILE A 55 26.87 -1.78 -2.86
C ILE A 55 26.01 -2.78 -2.08
N GLY A 56 26.63 -3.54 -1.18
CA GLY A 56 25.93 -4.50 -0.33
C GLY A 56 24.87 -3.80 0.53
N GLY A 57 23.72 -4.45 0.69
CA GLY A 57 22.62 -3.93 1.49
C GLY A 57 21.85 -2.76 0.87
N LEU A 58 22.23 -2.29 -0.33
CA LEU A 58 21.47 -1.29 -1.07
C LEU A 58 20.48 -1.96 -2.01
N TYR A 59 19.22 -1.57 -1.91
CA TYR A 59 18.13 -1.99 -2.78
C TYR A 59 17.54 -0.75 -3.44
N ARG A 60 17.16 -0.84 -4.71
CA ARG A 60 16.61 0.29 -5.46
C ARG A 60 15.43 -0.10 -6.32
N ARG A 61 14.53 0.86 -6.54
CA ARG A 61 13.47 0.75 -7.53
C ARG A 61 13.13 2.12 -8.08
N GLU A 62 12.90 2.20 -9.38
CA GLU A 62 12.29 3.38 -9.98
C GLU A 62 10.79 3.15 -10.14
N VAL A 63 10.01 4.15 -9.76
CA VAL A 63 8.54 4.16 -9.85
C VAL A 63 8.10 5.40 -10.60
N GLN A 64 7.17 5.24 -11.53
CA GLN A 64 6.52 6.36 -12.22
C GLN A 64 5.17 6.59 -11.57
N LEU A 65 4.93 7.80 -11.09
CA LEU A 65 3.63 8.16 -10.53
C LEU A 65 2.61 8.28 -11.67
N THR A 66 1.49 7.59 -11.55
CA THR A 66 0.35 7.72 -12.49
C THR A 66 -0.66 8.77 -12.00
N ARG A 67 -0.67 9.06 -10.70
CA ARG A 67 -1.50 10.07 -10.04
C ARG A 67 -0.62 11.07 -9.28
N THR A 68 -1.22 12.13 -8.78
CA THR A 68 -0.53 13.07 -7.89
C THR A 68 -0.22 12.40 -6.56
N GLY A 69 1.01 12.59 -6.09
CA GLY A 69 1.49 12.01 -4.84
C GLY A 69 1.77 10.50 -4.95
N GLY A 70 2.52 10.00 -3.98
CA GLY A 70 2.77 8.58 -3.82
C GLY A 70 2.94 8.24 -2.34
N GLU A 71 2.40 7.11 -1.92
CA GLU A 71 2.54 6.62 -0.55
C GLU A 71 3.05 5.20 -0.58
N PHE A 72 4.05 4.89 0.25
CA PHE A 72 4.58 3.54 0.29
C PHE A 72 5.17 3.14 1.64
N GLN A 73 5.26 1.83 1.80
CA GLN A 73 6.03 1.10 2.81
C GLN A 73 6.89 0.05 2.09
N ILE A 74 7.75 -0.65 2.84
CA ILE A 74 8.58 -1.73 2.31
C ILE A 74 8.27 -3.01 3.08
N ALA A 75 7.77 -4.04 2.41
CA ALA A 75 7.60 -5.36 3.01
C ALA A 75 8.80 -6.25 2.73
N VAL A 76 9.16 -7.09 3.70
CA VAL A 76 10.24 -8.07 3.60
C VAL A 76 9.66 -9.43 3.26
N ASN A 77 10.25 -10.13 2.29
CA ASN A 77 9.90 -11.51 1.90
C ASN A 77 8.43 -11.76 1.53
N ARG A 78 7.71 -10.73 1.05
CA ARG A 78 6.26 -10.77 0.80
C ARG A 78 5.45 -11.17 2.05
N ASP A 79 5.92 -10.76 3.22
CA ASP A 79 5.28 -11.03 4.48
C ASP A 79 4.63 -9.75 5.01
N THR A 80 3.31 -9.78 5.20
CA THR A 80 2.54 -8.66 5.78
C THR A 80 2.84 -8.46 7.26
N ASP A 81 3.51 -9.40 7.92
CA ASP A 81 3.99 -9.26 9.29
C ASP A 81 5.41 -8.70 9.37
N GLN A 82 6.03 -8.42 8.21
CA GLN A 82 7.38 -7.87 8.11
C GLN A 82 7.42 -6.57 7.30
N VAL A 83 6.74 -5.54 7.79
CA VAL A 83 6.65 -4.22 7.14
C VAL A 83 7.60 -3.22 7.79
N LEU A 84 8.34 -2.51 6.95
CA LEU A 84 9.20 -1.38 7.29
C LEU A 84 8.49 -0.07 6.94
N TYR A 85 8.62 0.92 7.83
CA TYR A 85 7.90 2.19 7.78
C TYR A 85 8.78 3.35 8.31
N PRO A 86 8.44 4.63 8.04
CA PRO A 86 9.18 5.78 8.55
C PRO A 86 9.20 5.84 10.09
N SER A 87 10.32 6.34 10.65
CA SER A 87 10.31 6.80 12.04
C SER A 87 9.46 8.07 12.19
N PRO A 88 8.65 8.21 13.26
CA PRO A 88 7.90 9.45 13.55
C PRO A 88 8.78 10.69 13.63
N ASP A 89 10.03 10.49 14.04
CA ASP A 89 11.07 11.51 14.23
C ASP A 89 11.84 11.83 12.92
N GLY A 90 11.43 11.23 11.80
CA GLY A 90 11.98 11.51 10.48
C GLY A 90 11.67 12.95 10.06
N SER A 91 12.69 13.78 9.95
CA SER A 91 12.52 15.15 9.44
C SER A 91 12.07 15.15 7.98
N ALA A 92 10.94 15.81 7.72
CA ALA A 92 10.58 16.22 6.37
C ALA A 92 11.77 17.00 5.76
N GLY A 93 12.34 16.49 4.66
CA GLY A 93 13.47 17.13 3.97
C GLY A 93 14.86 16.52 4.19
N SER A 94 15.03 15.50 5.04
CA SER A 94 16.28 14.70 5.04
C SER A 94 16.36 13.83 3.77
N LEU A 95 17.52 13.77 3.13
CA LEU A 95 17.74 12.86 1.97
C LEU A 95 17.74 11.37 2.37
N ALA A 96 17.87 11.07 3.67
CA ALA A 96 17.83 9.72 4.22
C ALA A 96 16.93 9.72 5.47
N HIS A 97 15.88 8.91 5.43
CA HIS A 97 14.89 8.77 6.48
C HIS A 97 15.18 7.52 7.32
N PRO A 98 15.21 7.63 8.66
CA PRO A 98 15.30 6.46 9.54
C PRO A 98 14.10 5.52 9.34
N VAL A 99 14.36 4.22 9.46
CA VAL A 99 13.41 3.14 9.20
C VAL A 99 13.10 2.39 10.49
N ARG A 100 11.81 2.10 10.73
CA ARG A 100 11.29 1.25 11.81
C ARG A 100 10.85 -0.11 11.27
N GLY A 101 10.48 -1.02 12.17
CA GLY A 101 10.08 -2.39 11.85
C GLY A 101 11.24 -3.38 11.70
N PRO A 102 10.96 -4.64 11.34
CA PRO A 102 9.67 -5.13 10.85
C PRO A 102 8.57 -5.15 11.92
N ASP A 103 7.37 -4.70 11.54
CA ASP A 103 6.12 -4.82 12.32
C ASP A 103 4.98 -5.29 11.37
N THR A 104 3.80 -5.59 11.90
CA THR A 104 2.67 -6.01 11.06
C THR A 104 2.07 -4.86 10.25
N ALA A 105 1.53 -5.15 9.07
CA ALA A 105 0.82 -4.19 8.22
C ALA A 105 -0.34 -3.52 8.96
N LEU A 106 -0.99 -4.25 9.88
CA LEU A 106 -2.04 -3.70 10.74
C LEU A 106 -1.48 -2.66 11.72
N ALA A 107 -0.34 -2.94 12.36
CA ALA A 107 0.26 -2.05 13.36
C ALA A 107 0.88 -0.78 12.74
N THR A 108 1.27 -0.84 11.47
CA THR A 108 2.00 0.23 10.76
C THR A 108 1.11 1.05 9.84
N ARG A 109 -0.21 0.84 9.89
CA ARG A 109 -1.14 1.48 8.96
C ARG A 109 -1.09 3.01 9.05
N GLY A 110 -1.01 3.66 7.89
CA GLY A 110 -0.92 5.12 7.78
C GLY A 110 0.48 5.67 8.06
N MET A 111 1.43 4.83 8.47
CA MET A 111 2.84 5.21 8.62
C MET A 111 3.54 5.01 7.28
N ASN A 112 3.39 5.97 6.38
CA ASN A 112 3.86 5.87 4.99
C ASN A 112 4.99 6.86 4.72
N TRP A 113 5.93 6.49 3.86
CA TRP A 113 6.76 7.48 3.18
C TRP A 113 5.95 8.14 2.06
N PHE A 114 6.14 9.44 1.87
CA PHE A 114 5.38 10.23 0.90
C PHE A 114 6.30 10.74 -0.22
N LEU A 115 5.88 10.50 -1.46
CA LEU A 115 6.48 11.06 -2.67
C LEU A 115 5.65 12.27 -3.09
N ASP A 116 6.23 13.47 -2.98
CA ASP A 116 5.59 14.68 -3.48
C ASP A 116 5.93 14.89 -4.96
N GLY A 117 5.05 14.42 -5.84
CA GLY A 117 5.23 14.46 -7.28
C GLY A 117 3.91 14.48 -8.04
N LYS A 118 4.00 14.79 -9.33
CA LYS A 118 2.85 14.84 -10.24
C LYS A 118 2.81 13.61 -11.16
N PRO A 119 1.66 13.33 -11.83
CA PRO A 119 1.58 12.30 -12.85
C PRO A 119 2.73 12.40 -13.87
N GLY A 120 3.37 11.28 -14.14
CA GLY A 120 4.53 11.15 -15.03
C GLY A 120 5.90 11.34 -14.36
N ASP A 121 5.97 11.90 -13.14
CA ASP A 121 7.24 12.00 -12.42
C ASP A 121 7.77 10.60 -12.07
N ILE A 122 9.08 10.41 -12.25
CA ILE A 122 9.78 9.17 -11.94
C ILE A 122 10.59 9.40 -10.67
N PHE A 123 10.33 8.61 -9.63
CA PHE A 123 11.08 8.59 -8.40
C PHE A 123 11.97 7.37 -8.34
N ARG A 124 13.18 7.55 -7.82
CA ARG A 124 14.03 6.44 -7.39
C ARG A 124 13.95 6.32 -5.89
N ILE A 125 13.53 5.15 -5.42
CA ILE A 125 13.48 4.77 -4.01
C ILE A 125 14.68 3.85 -3.75
N GLU A 126 15.42 4.16 -2.69
CA GLU A 126 16.64 3.47 -2.27
C GLU A 126 16.49 3.06 -0.80
N TYR A 127 16.63 1.76 -0.51
CA TYR A 127 16.65 1.22 0.85
C TYR A 127 18.04 0.68 1.14
N GLN A 128 18.70 1.19 2.18
CA GLN A 128 20.03 0.81 2.57
C GLN A 128 20.02 0.14 3.95
N MET A 129 20.68 -1.01 4.04
CA MET A 129 21.11 -1.61 5.30
C MET A 129 22.64 -1.59 5.40
N ALA A 130 23.19 -1.15 6.53
CA ALA A 130 24.62 -1.14 6.75
C ALA A 130 24.95 -1.45 8.21
N MET A 131 26.13 -2.02 8.46
CA MET A 131 26.66 -2.13 9.82
C MET A 131 27.24 -0.78 10.25
N ASP A 132 26.84 -0.33 11.42
CA ASP A 132 27.29 0.91 12.06
C ASP A 132 27.51 0.60 13.55
N HIS A 133 28.75 0.70 14.02
CA HIS A 133 29.15 0.40 15.41
C HIS A 133 28.56 -0.91 15.98
N GLY A 134 28.54 -1.98 15.18
CA GLY A 134 28.05 -3.29 15.61
C GLY A 134 26.52 -3.47 15.55
N ALA A 135 25.78 -2.46 15.10
CA ALA A 135 24.34 -2.52 14.88
C ALA A 135 24.00 -2.38 13.40
N ILE A 136 22.88 -2.97 12.96
CA ILE A 136 22.35 -2.76 11.62
C ILE A 136 21.58 -1.44 11.62
N ARG A 137 22.04 -0.48 10.82
CA ARG A 137 21.30 0.74 10.48
C ARG A 137 20.54 0.53 9.19
N LYS A 138 19.31 1.06 9.17
CA LYS A 138 18.41 1.04 8.03
C LYS A 138 18.04 2.48 7.66
N ALA A 139 18.07 2.79 6.37
CA ALA A 139 17.67 4.09 5.86
C ALA A 139 16.91 3.94 4.54
N VAL A 140 15.90 4.79 4.34
CA VAL A 140 15.21 4.94 3.06
C VAL A 140 15.48 6.34 2.51
N ALA A 141 15.84 6.43 1.23
CA ALA A 141 16.01 7.66 0.50
C ALA A 141 15.15 7.62 -0.76
N PHE A 142 14.54 8.73 -1.14
CA PHE A 142 13.81 8.82 -2.40
C PHE A 142 13.95 10.20 -3.01
N ARG A 143 14.02 10.25 -4.34
CA ARG A 143 14.16 11.50 -5.09
C ARG A 143 13.58 11.36 -6.48
N ARG A 144 13.06 12.45 -7.02
CA ARG A 144 12.69 12.52 -8.44
C ARG A 144 13.97 12.40 -9.29
N VAL A 145 13.96 11.48 -10.25
CA VAL A 145 15.07 11.21 -11.18
C VAL A 145 14.72 11.53 -12.63
N GLY A 146 13.44 11.72 -12.94
CA GLY A 146 12.99 12.06 -14.28
C GLY A 146 11.51 12.36 -14.34
N HIS A 147 11.04 12.52 -15.58
CA HIS A 147 9.63 12.67 -15.92
C HIS A 147 9.41 12.02 -17.28
N ARG A 148 8.32 11.25 -17.40
CA ARG A 148 7.89 10.63 -18.65
C ARG A 148 6.39 10.80 -18.76
N GLN A 149 5.94 11.26 -19.92
CA GLN A 149 4.51 11.36 -20.21
C GLN A 149 3.86 9.99 -20.03
N LEU A 150 2.68 9.98 -19.42
CA LEU A 150 1.86 8.78 -19.31
C LEU A 150 1.35 8.41 -20.70
N THR A 151 1.16 7.11 -20.94
CA THR A 151 0.41 6.65 -22.11
C THR A 151 -1.08 6.93 -21.93
N ASP A 152 -1.85 6.93 -23.01
CA ASP A 152 -3.31 7.08 -22.93
C ASP A 152 -3.95 6.06 -21.98
N ALA A 153 -3.51 4.80 -22.04
CA ALA A 153 -3.96 3.75 -21.14
C ALA A 153 -3.63 4.05 -19.66
N GLN A 154 -2.44 4.59 -19.37
CA GLN A 154 -2.07 4.99 -18.00
C GLN A 154 -2.88 6.19 -17.52
N MET A 155 -3.19 7.15 -18.40
CA MET A 155 -4.04 8.30 -18.07
C MET A 155 -5.48 7.87 -17.82
N GLU A 156 -6.02 6.96 -18.63
CA GLU A 156 -7.35 6.39 -18.46
C GLU A 156 -7.48 5.61 -17.14
N GLU A 157 -6.49 4.79 -16.79
CA GLU A 157 -6.44 4.09 -15.50
C GLU A 157 -6.30 5.06 -14.32
N ALA A 158 -5.50 6.12 -14.48
CA ALA A 158 -5.33 7.18 -13.48
C ALA A 158 -6.55 8.10 -13.33
N ALA A 159 -7.42 8.18 -14.35
CA ALA A 159 -8.65 8.96 -14.29
C ALA A 159 -9.77 8.23 -13.54
N ARG A 160 -9.72 6.89 -13.48
CA ARG A 160 -10.75 6.08 -12.79
C ARG A 160 -10.87 6.44 -11.31
N GLY A 161 -12.06 6.37 -10.73
CA GLY A 161 -12.23 6.48 -9.28
C GLY A 161 -11.47 5.39 -8.52
N ARG A 162 -11.13 5.63 -7.26
CA ARG A 162 -10.64 4.58 -6.35
C ARG A 162 -11.69 4.30 -5.29
N TYR A 163 -11.89 3.03 -5.01
CA TYR A 163 -12.90 2.58 -4.06
C TYR A 163 -12.25 1.68 -3.03
N PHE A 164 -12.57 1.91 -1.77
CA PHE A 164 -12.02 1.18 -0.63
C PHE A 164 -13.15 0.57 0.15
N ILE A 165 -13.12 -0.73 0.36
CA ILE A 165 -14.12 -1.41 1.17
C ILE A 165 -13.71 -1.37 2.65
N VAL A 166 -14.67 -1.11 3.52
CA VAL A 166 -14.55 -1.18 4.98
C VAL A 166 -15.57 -2.16 5.51
N GLY A 167 -15.23 -2.94 6.53
CA GLY A 167 -16.21 -3.85 7.11
C GLY A 167 -15.77 -4.52 8.38
N SER A 168 -16.68 -5.29 8.98
CA SER A 168 -16.50 -5.95 10.28
C SER A 168 -15.25 -6.86 10.33
N TRP A 169 -14.95 -7.61 9.26
CA TRP A 169 -13.76 -8.48 9.17
C TRP A 169 -12.43 -7.72 9.33
N SER A 170 -12.42 -6.44 9.00
CA SER A 170 -11.23 -5.58 9.03
C SER A 170 -11.24 -4.62 10.22
N ARG A 171 -12.26 -4.68 11.10
CA ARG A 171 -12.54 -3.63 12.10
C ARG A 171 -12.67 -2.25 11.44
N TRP A 172 -13.40 -2.19 10.33
CA TRP A 172 -13.67 -0.95 9.58
C TRP A 172 -12.41 -0.27 9.04
N ASN A 173 -11.40 -1.06 8.72
CA ASN A 173 -10.12 -0.59 8.24
C ASN A 173 -10.11 -0.62 6.69
N PRO A 174 -10.16 0.52 5.99
CA PRO A 174 -10.27 0.55 4.52
C PRO A 174 -9.25 -0.31 3.77
N GLN A 175 -9.74 -1.09 2.80
CA GLN A 175 -8.96 -1.93 1.90
C GLN A 175 -9.33 -1.59 0.46
N GLU A 176 -8.35 -1.32 -0.40
CA GLU A 176 -8.62 -0.91 -1.78
C GLU A 176 -9.23 -2.06 -2.59
N MET A 177 -10.27 -1.75 -3.38
CA MET A 177 -10.90 -2.69 -4.30
C MET A 177 -10.14 -2.75 -5.63
N MET A 178 -10.09 -3.92 -6.26
CA MET A 178 -9.39 -4.13 -7.52
C MET A 178 -10.30 -3.87 -8.71
N TRP A 179 -9.87 -3.07 -9.68
CA TRP A 179 -10.60 -2.90 -10.95
C TRP A 179 -10.60 -4.21 -11.76
N ASN A 180 -11.77 -4.59 -12.29
CA ASN A 180 -11.95 -5.66 -13.25
C ASN A 180 -12.46 -5.06 -14.58
N GLY A 181 -11.54 -4.91 -15.54
CA GLY A 181 -11.81 -4.25 -16.82
C GLY A 181 -12.82 -4.99 -17.71
N ASP A 182 -12.80 -6.32 -17.71
CA ASP A 182 -13.70 -7.13 -18.55
C ASP A 182 -15.16 -7.02 -18.10
N GLY A 183 -15.38 -6.79 -16.80
CA GLY A 183 -16.70 -6.72 -16.20
C GLY A 183 -17.20 -5.31 -15.89
N GLY A 184 -16.35 -4.28 -15.96
CA GLY A 184 -16.74 -2.90 -15.63
C GLY A 184 -17.03 -2.67 -14.14
N TYR A 185 -16.35 -3.38 -13.25
CA TYR A 185 -16.59 -3.28 -11.80
C TYR A 185 -15.29 -3.33 -10.97
N PHE A 186 -15.32 -2.72 -9.78
CA PHE A 186 -14.34 -2.96 -8.74
C PHE A 186 -14.72 -4.20 -7.94
N GLN A 187 -13.75 -4.99 -7.47
CA GLN A 187 -14.02 -6.21 -6.71
C GLN A 187 -13.14 -6.35 -5.47
N PHE A 188 -13.68 -6.99 -4.44
CA PHE A 188 -12.96 -7.38 -3.23
C PHE A 188 -13.45 -8.74 -2.74
N GLN A 189 -12.52 -9.59 -2.31
CA GLN A 189 -12.85 -10.93 -1.80
C GLN A 189 -12.86 -10.92 -0.27
N ILE A 190 -13.93 -11.48 0.32
CA ILE A 190 -14.04 -11.68 1.76
C ILE A 190 -14.30 -13.16 2.08
N ASP A 191 -13.83 -13.58 3.25
CA ASP A 191 -14.23 -14.83 3.89
C ASP A 191 -15.16 -14.47 5.06
N VAL A 192 -16.40 -14.97 5.05
CA VAL A 192 -17.38 -14.69 6.10
C VAL A 192 -17.00 -15.47 7.35
N GLY A 193 -16.84 -14.76 8.47
CA GLY A 193 -16.42 -15.32 9.75
C GLY A 193 -17.42 -16.28 10.40
N GLN A 194 -17.11 -16.68 11.63
CA GLN A 194 -17.92 -17.64 12.41
C GLN A 194 -19.34 -17.14 12.71
N GLU A 195 -19.56 -15.83 12.69
CA GLU A 195 -20.89 -15.24 12.87
C GLU A 195 -21.82 -15.44 11.66
N GLY A 196 -21.30 -15.92 10.53
CA GLY A 196 -22.08 -16.20 9.33
C GLY A 196 -22.60 -14.95 8.60
N ARG A 197 -22.18 -13.77 9.04
CA ARG A 197 -22.50 -12.47 8.44
C ARG A 197 -21.32 -11.51 8.55
N GLU A 198 -21.17 -10.64 7.58
CA GLU A 198 -20.22 -9.52 7.58
C GLU A 198 -20.93 -8.26 7.07
N MET A 199 -20.63 -7.12 7.70
CA MET A 199 -21.18 -5.81 7.33
C MET A 199 -20.12 -4.97 6.66
N PHE A 200 -20.51 -4.15 5.67
CA PHE A 200 -19.57 -3.29 4.97
C PHE A 200 -20.17 -2.02 4.37
N GLN A 201 -19.29 -1.07 4.11
CA GLN A 201 -19.49 0.14 3.29
C GLN A 201 -18.32 0.27 2.31
N ILE A 202 -18.43 1.19 1.36
CA ILE A 202 -17.36 1.49 0.42
C ILE A 202 -17.05 2.99 0.48
N LEU A 203 -15.78 3.36 0.60
CA LEU A 203 -15.32 4.74 0.58
C LEU A 203 -14.79 5.09 -0.81
N MET A 204 -15.13 6.27 -1.30
CA MET A 204 -14.44 6.86 -2.46
C MET A 204 -13.14 7.52 -1.99
N ASP A 205 -12.05 7.24 -2.70
CA ASP A 205 -10.72 7.81 -2.45
C ASP A 205 -10.20 7.68 -1.00
N ASN A 206 -10.67 6.65 -0.28
CA ASN A 206 -10.34 6.41 1.13
C ASN A 206 -10.74 7.59 2.05
N ASP A 207 -11.80 8.33 1.71
CA ASP A 207 -12.31 9.47 2.46
C ASP A 207 -13.62 9.10 3.16
N TRP A 208 -13.65 9.17 4.49
CA TRP A 208 -14.84 8.93 5.30
C TRP A 208 -15.94 9.98 5.12
N ARG A 209 -15.68 11.06 4.39
CA ARG A 209 -16.69 12.03 3.97
C ARG A 209 -17.39 11.63 2.67
N LEU A 210 -16.88 10.60 1.99
CA LEU A 210 -17.35 10.12 0.68
C LEU A 210 -17.74 8.64 0.75
N VAL A 211 -18.68 8.33 1.63
CA VAL A 211 -19.15 6.95 1.88
C VAL A 211 -20.28 6.58 0.92
N LEU A 212 -20.13 5.43 0.29
CA LEU A 212 -21.18 4.71 -0.44
C LEU A 212 -21.82 3.69 0.49
N HIS A 213 -23.14 3.66 0.49
CA HIS A 213 -23.94 2.84 1.41
C HIS A 213 -25.25 2.38 0.73
N PRO A 214 -25.95 1.35 1.27
CA PRO A 214 -27.28 1.01 0.79
C PRO A 214 -28.33 2.03 1.22
N GLU A 215 -29.54 1.90 0.71
CA GLU A 215 -30.70 2.67 1.18
C GLU A 215 -31.06 2.38 2.65
N SER A 216 -30.98 1.13 3.09
CA SER A 216 -31.24 0.75 4.46
C SER A 216 -30.49 -0.52 4.86
N MET A 217 -30.32 -0.72 6.18
CA MET A 217 -29.58 -1.84 6.78
C MET A 217 -30.17 -3.23 6.44
N ASP A 218 -31.48 -3.29 6.19
CA ASP A 218 -32.20 -4.53 5.86
C ASP A 218 -32.39 -4.74 4.36
N SER A 219 -31.84 -3.83 3.54
CA SER A 219 -32.02 -3.90 2.11
C SER A 219 -31.12 -4.97 1.50
N VAL A 220 -31.76 -5.99 0.90
CA VAL A 220 -31.14 -6.85 -0.12
C VAL A 220 -30.90 -6.09 -1.43
N SER A 221 -31.26 -4.79 -1.50
CA SER A 221 -31.04 -3.97 -2.69
C SER A 221 -29.55 -3.80 -2.97
N SER A 222 -29.22 -4.04 -4.23
CA SER A 222 -27.92 -3.80 -4.80
C SER A 222 -27.66 -2.31 -5.10
N GLU A 223 -28.63 -1.41 -4.86
CA GLU A 223 -28.49 0.01 -5.18
C GLU A 223 -27.43 0.70 -4.31
N VAL A 224 -26.79 1.71 -4.90
CA VAL A 224 -25.75 2.51 -4.26
C VAL A 224 -26.27 3.92 -4.01
N LEU A 225 -26.24 4.34 -2.74
CA LEU A 225 -26.43 5.74 -2.34
C LEU A 225 -25.10 6.37 -1.93
N GLY A 226 -25.10 7.70 -1.84
CA GLY A 226 -23.92 8.52 -1.57
C GLY A 226 -23.27 9.07 -2.84
N PRO A 227 -22.07 9.67 -2.76
CA PRO A 227 -21.25 9.78 -1.55
C PRO A 227 -21.89 10.64 -0.46
N THR A 228 -21.85 10.14 0.77
CA THR A 228 -22.39 10.78 1.98
C THR A 228 -21.31 10.87 3.06
N ASP A 229 -21.38 11.88 3.94
CA ASP A 229 -20.50 11.95 5.11
C ASP A 229 -20.81 10.81 6.10
N SER A 230 -19.78 10.15 6.65
CA SER A 230 -19.97 9.00 7.55
C SER A 230 -20.87 9.29 8.74
N SER A 231 -20.90 10.54 9.24
CA SER A 231 -21.79 10.93 10.33
C SER A 231 -23.29 10.82 10.00
N GLN A 232 -23.65 10.77 8.72
CA GLN A 232 -25.04 10.69 8.24
C GLN A 232 -25.44 9.28 7.81
N CYS A 233 -24.48 8.38 7.59
CA CYS A 233 -24.72 7.00 7.18
C CYS A 233 -24.08 5.97 8.13
N ASP A 234 -23.76 6.37 9.36
CA ASP A 234 -23.22 5.46 10.37
C ASP A 234 -24.21 4.32 10.64
N GLY A 235 -23.68 3.09 10.66
CA GLY A 235 -24.50 1.88 10.78
C GLY A 235 -25.28 1.48 9.53
N ILE A 236 -25.37 2.30 8.47
CA ILE A 236 -26.07 1.93 7.24
C ILE A 236 -25.14 1.11 6.35
N ASN A 237 -25.23 -0.22 6.47
CA ASN A 237 -24.26 -1.14 5.89
C ASN A 237 -24.93 -2.17 4.98
N TRP A 238 -24.24 -2.54 3.90
CA TRP A 238 -24.57 -3.79 3.21
C TRP A 238 -24.19 -4.97 4.10
N MET A 239 -24.93 -6.07 3.97
CA MET A 239 -24.67 -7.29 4.74
C MET A 239 -24.47 -8.48 3.81
N VAL A 240 -23.28 -9.07 3.83
CA VAL A 240 -23.05 -10.39 3.24
C VAL A 240 -23.41 -11.43 4.29
N SER A 241 -24.47 -12.19 4.06
CA SER A 241 -24.86 -13.31 4.93
C SER A 241 -24.76 -14.64 4.20
N GLY A 242 -24.36 -15.69 4.91
CA GLY A 242 -24.28 -17.06 4.38
C GLY A 242 -25.62 -17.77 4.21
N HIS A 243 -26.75 -17.04 4.21
CA HIS A 243 -28.04 -17.61 4.58
C HIS A 243 -29.09 -17.53 3.45
N GLU A 244 -28.88 -18.28 2.37
CA GLU A 244 -30.02 -19.01 1.78
C GLU A 244 -30.14 -20.36 2.51
N GLY A 245 -30.85 -20.34 3.65
CA GLY A 245 -31.24 -21.55 4.39
C GLY A 245 -30.13 -22.22 5.22
N ALA A 246 -30.27 -22.10 6.54
CA ALA A 246 -29.57 -22.88 7.58
C ALA A 246 -28.02 -22.92 7.53
N GLY A 247 -27.40 -21.97 8.24
CA GLY A 247 -26.24 -22.25 9.09
C GLY A 247 -24.99 -22.80 8.39
N ARG A 248 -24.50 -22.15 7.33
CA ARG A 248 -23.16 -22.44 6.80
C ARG A 248 -22.21 -21.27 7.04
N THR A 249 -21.47 -21.38 8.13
CA THR A 249 -20.27 -20.59 8.43
C THR A 249 -19.18 -20.84 7.37
N GLY A 250 -18.34 -19.84 7.09
CA GLY A 250 -17.15 -20.03 6.25
C GLY A 250 -17.34 -19.95 4.73
N GLY A 251 -18.25 -19.11 4.25
CA GLY A 251 -18.40 -18.84 2.81
C GLY A 251 -17.44 -17.75 2.30
N ARG A 252 -16.82 -17.98 1.15
CA ARG A 252 -16.02 -16.98 0.43
C ARG A 252 -16.90 -16.22 -0.57
N TYR A 253 -16.84 -14.90 -0.55
CA TYR A 253 -17.62 -14.04 -1.43
C TYR A 253 -16.73 -13.07 -2.17
N VAL A 254 -17.13 -12.70 -3.39
CA VAL A 254 -16.58 -11.55 -4.12
C VAL A 254 -17.63 -10.48 -4.15
N ILE A 255 -17.37 -9.38 -3.45
CA ILE A 255 -18.14 -8.15 -3.51
C ILE A 255 -17.69 -7.40 -4.75
N LYS A 256 -18.63 -6.87 -5.52
CA LYS A 256 -18.40 -6.13 -6.75
C LYS A 256 -19.17 -4.82 -6.73
N LEU A 257 -18.49 -3.73 -7.03
CA LEU A 257 -19.07 -2.40 -7.25
C LEU A 257 -19.04 -2.10 -8.75
N HIS A 258 -20.22 -2.11 -9.38
CA HIS A 258 -20.40 -1.83 -10.79
C HIS A 258 -20.34 -0.33 -11.06
N ILE A 259 -19.64 0.03 -12.12
CA ILE A 259 -19.47 1.42 -12.56
C ILE A 259 -20.19 1.61 -13.91
N SER A 260 -21.01 2.64 -14.02
CA SER A 260 -21.62 3.10 -15.28
C SER A 260 -21.41 4.59 -15.41
N ASP A 261 -21.00 5.06 -16.58
CA ASP A 261 -20.72 6.48 -16.85
C ASP A 261 -19.85 7.12 -15.75
N GLU A 262 -18.78 6.42 -15.38
CA GLU A 262 -17.81 6.80 -14.32
C GLU A 262 -18.37 6.84 -12.88
N MET A 263 -19.64 6.48 -12.69
CA MET A 263 -20.32 6.53 -11.40
C MET A 263 -20.62 5.14 -10.84
N PRO A 264 -20.54 4.96 -9.50
CA PRO A 264 -20.95 3.72 -8.85
C PRO A 264 -22.46 3.59 -8.90
N VAL A 265 -22.97 2.50 -9.49
CA VAL A 265 -24.42 2.31 -9.68
C VAL A 265 -24.99 1.15 -8.89
N ARG A 266 -24.17 0.13 -8.60
CA ARG A 266 -24.67 -1.11 -8.01
C ARG A 266 -23.59 -1.90 -7.27
N VAL A 267 -23.93 -2.45 -6.12
CA VAL A 267 -23.12 -3.44 -5.39
C VAL A 267 -23.77 -4.81 -5.49
N GLU A 268 -23.01 -5.83 -5.88
CA GLU A 268 -23.43 -7.24 -5.81
C GLU A 268 -22.38 -8.07 -5.08
N TRP A 269 -22.76 -9.19 -4.47
CA TRP A 269 -21.81 -10.15 -3.93
C TRP A 269 -22.16 -11.56 -4.37
N VAL A 270 -21.16 -12.28 -4.85
CA VAL A 270 -21.33 -13.63 -5.40
C VAL A 270 -20.46 -14.60 -4.60
N ARG A 271 -21.05 -15.71 -4.18
CA ARG A 271 -20.32 -16.78 -3.51
C ARG A 271 -19.33 -17.43 -4.48
N ARG A 272 -18.08 -17.59 -4.06
CA ARG A 272 -17.08 -18.42 -4.76
C ARG A 272 -17.29 -19.87 -4.34
N SER A 273 -17.43 -20.75 -5.34
CA SER A 273 -17.41 -22.21 -5.17
C SER A 273 -16.06 -22.72 -4.72
#